data_AF-A0A397VZR8-F1
#
_entry.id   AF-A0A397VZR8-F1
#
_cell.length_a   1.000
_cell.length_b   1.000
_cell.length_c   1.000
_cell.angle_alpha   90.00
_cell.angle_beta   90.00
_cell.angle_gamma   90.00
#
_symmetry.space_group_name_H-M   'P 1'
#
loop_
_entity.id
_entity.type
_entity.pdbx_description
1 polymer ?
#
loop_
_entity_poly.entity_id
_entity_poly.type
_entity_poly.pdbx_seq_one_letter_code
_entity_poly.pdbx_strand_id
1 'polypeptide(L)'
;MAFDWKSIFEYETFKMVKVQDARLGVLYRLFQLAIAAYILAEIFLKALYLQKEPPVPGAIRITLQAPNNLITPSYCNGSLPCTFWGANEILYPSDGAGVAFFTTRTSAINYPNQPGCNNLRVSSPQDPCFFQPTNNNVTILPKSYIADIEDYTIMVEHSVRGKATSIAIRSGLMDGELVSFNGKTIRKLTNDTRMAKNPRADGDIFTVQEILTAAGANLDSPSTAPGANKATGETYRSSGIVIVIVIEYKNVPFKKDTISYKYLPQIIDGNEYKVVENIYNTTDGSFTLIDRHGIRLVFQQHGTIGEFQFIALLTGLVASLALFKVAETLVELVMLNVLPERNVYDKIKYSEISHDGYNLDIIHLPRHRPGYD
;
A
#
# COMPACT_ATOMS: atom_id res chain seq x y z
N MET A 1 -23.94 -41.38 46.11
CA MET A 1 -22.66 -41.22 45.40
C MET A 1 -22.04 -39.93 45.89
N ALA A 2 -21.07 -40.02 46.80
CA ALA A 2 -20.30 -38.85 47.21
C ALA A 2 -19.39 -38.48 46.04
N PHE A 3 -19.46 -37.24 45.58
CA PHE A 3 -18.62 -36.70 44.53
C PHE A 3 -17.18 -36.64 45.06
N ASP A 4 -16.30 -37.49 44.55
CA ASP A 4 -14.92 -37.59 45.03
C ASP A 4 -14.07 -36.47 44.41
N TRP A 5 -13.97 -35.36 45.13
CA TRP A 5 -13.15 -34.21 44.76
C TRP A 5 -11.68 -34.56 44.52
N LYS A 6 -11.16 -35.67 45.08
CA LYS A 6 -9.76 -36.05 44.87
C LYS A 6 -9.51 -36.51 43.43
N SER A 7 -10.42 -37.31 42.88
CA SER A 7 -10.36 -37.75 41.48
C SER A 7 -10.37 -36.57 40.48
N ILE A 8 -10.95 -35.43 40.87
CA ILE A 8 -11.01 -34.22 40.03
C ILE A 8 -9.67 -33.48 40.01
N PHE A 9 -8.86 -33.62 41.05
CA PHE A 9 -7.54 -32.98 41.17
C PHE A 9 -6.39 -33.94 40.85
N GLU A 10 -6.66 -35.14 40.34
CA GLU A 10 -5.64 -36.07 39.85
C GLU A 10 -5.04 -35.55 38.54
N TYR A 11 -3.70 -35.58 38.43
CA TYR A 11 -2.95 -35.19 37.23
C TYR A 11 -2.22 -36.40 36.67
N GLU A 12 -2.64 -36.85 35.49
CA GLU A 12 -1.99 -37.93 34.77
C GLU A 12 -0.76 -37.44 33.99
N THR A 13 0.30 -38.22 34.01
CA THR A 13 1.56 -37.89 33.32
C THR A 13 2.06 -39.10 32.53
N PHE A 14 2.72 -38.83 31.41
CA PHE A 14 3.28 -39.88 30.56
C PHE A 14 4.55 -40.47 31.18
N LYS A 15 4.64 -41.80 31.22
CA LYS A 15 5.88 -42.51 31.53
C LYS A 15 6.83 -42.39 30.34
N MET A 16 7.99 -41.75 30.53
CA MET A 16 8.99 -41.56 29.47
C MET A 16 10.18 -42.52 29.61
N VAL A 17 10.74 -42.95 28.48
CA VAL A 17 11.96 -43.76 28.41
C VAL A 17 13.13 -42.86 27.99
N LYS A 18 14.21 -42.86 28.77
CA LYS A 18 15.43 -42.11 28.45
C LYS A 18 16.40 -42.98 27.65
N VAL A 19 16.51 -42.72 26.35
CA VAL A 19 17.45 -43.41 25.46
C VAL A 19 18.81 -42.69 25.49
N GLN A 20 19.88 -43.42 25.80
CA GLN A 20 21.26 -42.91 25.79
C GLN A 20 21.98 -43.40 24.52
N ASP A 21 21.65 -42.80 23.37
CA ASP A 21 22.35 -43.03 22.09
C ASP A 21 22.78 -41.68 21.49
N ALA A 22 24.07 -41.54 21.20
CA ALA A 22 24.64 -40.31 20.64
C ALA A 22 24.09 -39.99 19.23
N ARG A 23 23.79 -41.00 18.40
CA ARG A 23 23.29 -40.83 17.02
C ARG A 23 21.90 -40.20 17.04
N LEU A 24 20.98 -40.76 17.85
CA LEU A 24 19.63 -40.23 18.04
C LEU A 24 19.66 -38.88 18.75
N GLY A 25 20.54 -38.72 19.74
CA GLY A 25 20.74 -37.46 20.46
C GLY A 25 21.16 -36.32 19.53
N VAL A 26 22.18 -36.55 18.68
CA VAL A 26 22.64 -35.56 17.69
C VAL A 26 21.54 -35.24 16.69
N LEU A 27 20.86 -36.25 16.15
CA LEU A 27 19.76 -36.05 15.19
C LEU A 27 18.64 -35.19 15.80
N TYR A 28 18.21 -35.52 17.02
CA TYR A 28 17.17 -34.77 17.72
C TYR A 28 17.59 -33.33 18.01
N ARG A 29 18.84 -33.10 18.47
CA ARG A 29 19.35 -31.74 18.71
C ARG A 29 19.47 -30.93 17.42
N LEU A 30 19.85 -31.55 16.30
CA LEU A 30 19.88 -30.89 14.99
C LEU A 30 18.48 -30.44 14.56
N PHE A 31 17.47 -31.31 14.70
CA PHE A 31 16.08 -30.91 14.41
C PHE A 31 15.60 -29.78 15.33
N GLN A 32 15.89 -29.85 16.63
CA GLN A 32 15.53 -28.78 17.56
C GLN A 32 16.16 -27.44 17.17
N LEU A 33 17.45 -27.44 16.80
CA LEU A 33 18.18 -26.23 16.43
C LEU A 33 17.65 -25.67 15.10
N ALA A 34 17.38 -26.53 14.12
CA ALA A 34 16.78 -26.12 12.84
C ALA A 34 15.37 -25.53 13.02
N ILE A 35 14.53 -26.17 13.84
CA ILE A 35 13.19 -25.67 14.16
C ILE A 35 13.27 -24.33 14.90
N ALA A 36 14.13 -24.20 15.92
CA ALA A 36 14.33 -22.95 16.64
C ALA A 36 14.78 -21.81 15.70
N ALA A 37 15.74 -22.08 14.82
CA ALA A 37 16.20 -21.11 13.82
C ALA A 37 15.08 -20.72 12.84
N TYR A 38 14.28 -21.69 12.38
CA TYR A 38 13.12 -21.45 11.53
C TYR A 38 12.08 -20.54 12.20
N ILE A 39 11.73 -20.82 13.46
CA ILE A 39 10.75 -20.04 14.22
C ILE A 39 11.25 -18.62 14.43
N LEU A 40 12.53 -18.45 14.81
CA LEU A 40 13.13 -17.13 14.95
C LEU A 40 13.10 -16.37 13.62
N ALA A 41 13.46 -17.04 12.52
CA ALA A 41 13.39 -16.45 11.19
C ALA A 41 11.97 -16.01 10.81
N GLU A 42 10.94 -16.83 11.10
CA GLU A 42 9.56 -16.44 10.87
C GLU A 42 9.14 -15.24 11.74
N ILE A 43 9.45 -15.26 13.04
CA ILE A 43 9.13 -14.17 13.96
C ILE A 43 9.75 -12.85 13.49
N PHE A 44 11.01 -12.85 13.04
CA PHE A 44 11.68 -11.62 12.61
C PHE A 44 11.37 -11.20 11.17
N LEU A 45 11.33 -12.13 10.21
CA LEU A 45 11.10 -11.82 8.79
C LEU A 45 9.62 -11.61 8.48
N LYS A 46 8.76 -12.47 9.02
CA LYS A 46 7.31 -12.41 8.79
C LYS A 46 6.56 -11.66 9.89
N ALA A 47 7.22 -11.23 10.96
CA ALA A 47 6.63 -10.44 12.05
C ALA A 47 5.29 -11.02 12.55
N LEU A 48 5.28 -12.31 12.91
CA LEU A 48 4.09 -13.04 13.38
C LEU A 48 3.46 -12.43 14.65
N TYR A 49 4.23 -11.64 15.39
CA TYR A 49 3.74 -10.91 16.57
C TYR A 49 2.82 -9.73 16.21
N LEU A 50 2.69 -9.38 14.93
CA LEU A 50 1.80 -8.34 14.44
C LEU A 50 0.50 -8.95 13.91
N GLN A 51 -0.63 -8.37 14.30
CA GLN A 51 -1.89 -8.58 13.61
C GLN A 51 -1.88 -7.75 12.32
N LYS A 52 -1.50 -8.37 11.21
CA LYS A 52 -1.40 -7.71 9.91
C LYS A 52 -2.74 -7.69 9.19
N GLU A 53 -3.07 -6.57 8.58
CA GLU A 53 -4.25 -6.39 7.73
C GLU A 53 -3.95 -5.43 6.56
N PRO A 54 -4.71 -5.53 5.45
CA PRO A 54 -4.65 -4.53 4.41
C PRO A 54 -5.14 -3.17 4.96
N PRO A 55 -4.48 -2.06 4.60
CA PRO A 55 -4.90 -0.73 5.03
C PRO A 55 -6.28 -0.39 4.47
N VAL A 56 -7.14 0.19 5.31
CA VAL A 56 -8.37 0.82 4.85
C VAL A 56 -8.03 2.23 4.36
N PRO A 57 -8.38 2.56 3.10
CA PRO A 57 -8.09 3.88 2.55
C PRO A 57 -8.71 5.00 3.40
N GLY A 58 -7.88 5.93 3.86
CA GLY A 58 -8.34 7.13 4.57
C GLY A 58 -8.58 8.31 3.63
N ALA A 59 -8.70 9.51 4.21
CA ALA A 59 -8.78 10.75 3.45
C ALA A 59 -7.43 11.10 2.82
N ILE A 60 -7.47 11.53 1.55
CA ILE A 60 -6.34 12.12 0.83
C ILE A 60 -6.74 13.51 0.42
N ARG A 61 -5.96 14.50 0.83
CA ARG A 61 -6.12 15.91 0.46
C ARG A 61 -4.91 16.35 -0.33
N ILE A 62 -5.17 17.01 -1.45
CA ILE A 62 -4.14 17.51 -2.35
C ILE A 62 -4.36 19.01 -2.49
N THR A 63 -3.29 19.79 -2.34
CA THR A 63 -3.33 21.22 -2.60
C THR A 63 -2.20 21.61 -3.53
N LEU A 64 -2.42 22.66 -4.31
CA LEU A 64 -1.46 23.19 -5.26
C LEU A 64 -1.10 24.61 -4.84
N GLN A 65 0.18 24.97 -4.94
CA GLN A 65 0.68 26.31 -4.67
C GLN A 65 1.57 26.78 -5.83
N ALA A 66 1.33 28.01 -6.27
CA ALA A 66 2.10 28.66 -7.32
C ALA A 66 3.51 29.05 -6.80
N PRO A 67 4.54 29.01 -7.66
CA PRO A 67 5.86 29.53 -7.31
C PRO A 67 5.83 31.05 -7.12
N ASN A 68 6.82 31.59 -6.38
CA ASN A 68 6.91 33.03 -6.13
C ASN A 68 7.25 33.83 -7.40
N ASN A 69 8.02 33.23 -8.32
CA ASN A 69 8.42 33.83 -9.58
C ASN A 69 8.03 32.86 -10.70
N LEU A 70 7.12 33.29 -11.58
CA LEU A 70 6.74 32.53 -12.77
C LEU A 70 7.67 32.87 -13.92
N ILE A 71 8.20 31.84 -14.59
CA ILE A 71 9.06 32.00 -15.76
C ILE A 71 8.25 31.69 -17.02
N THR A 72 8.61 32.28 -18.17
CA THR A 72 8.02 31.90 -19.45
C THR A 72 8.86 30.78 -20.08
N PRO A 73 8.38 29.52 -20.11
CA PRO A 73 9.16 28.41 -20.61
C PRO A 73 9.28 28.42 -22.13
N SER A 74 10.25 27.67 -22.66
CA SER A 74 10.58 27.65 -24.10
C SER A 74 9.43 27.16 -24.98
N TYR A 75 8.56 26.28 -24.49
CA TYR A 75 7.41 25.77 -25.23
C TYR A 75 6.33 26.82 -25.51
N CYS A 76 6.35 27.95 -24.79
CA CYS A 76 5.42 29.06 -25.03
C CYS A 76 5.69 29.83 -26.33
N ASN A 77 6.89 29.68 -26.89
CA ASN A 77 7.25 30.27 -28.19
C ASN A 77 6.89 29.35 -29.38
N GLY A 78 6.21 28.22 -29.10
CA GLY A 78 5.85 27.21 -30.09
C GLY A 78 4.52 27.48 -30.80
N SER A 79 3.81 26.39 -31.13
CA SER A 79 2.59 26.42 -31.94
C SER A 79 1.35 26.98 -31.24
N LEU A 80 1.32 26.99 -29.90
CA LEU A 80 0.22 27.53 -29.10
C LEU A 80 0.76 28.56 -28.11
N PRO A 81 0.03 29.67 -27.88
CA PRO A 81 0.41 30.67 -26.89
C PRO A 81 0.30 30.11 -25.47
N CYS A 82 0.97 30.76 -24.52
CA CYS A 82 0.82 30.46 -23.10
C CYS A 82 -0.04 31.48 -22.37
N THR A 83 -0.74 31.00 -21.34
CA THR A 83 -1.41 31.81 -20.33
C THR A 83 -0.90 31.45 -18.95
N PHE A 84 -0.99 32.40 -18.01
CA PHE A 84 -0.56 32.21 -16.62
C PHE A 84 -1.79 32.12 -15.74
N TRP A 85 -1.92 31.01 -15.01
CA TRP A 85 -3.05 30.74 -14.13
C TRP A 85 -2.61 30.55 -12.69
N GLY A 86 -3.47 30.97 -11.76
CA GLY A 86 -3.28 30.71 -10.34
C GLY A 86 -3.45 29.21 -10.00
N ALA A 87 -2.94 28.80 -8.84
CA ALA A 87 -3.05 27.41 -8.41
C ALA A 87 -4.51 26.91 -8.32
N ASN A 88 -5.44 27.77 -7.86
CA ASN A 88 -6.87 27.46 -7.77
C ASN A 88 -7.56 27.36 -9.14
N GLU A 89 -7.00 27.98 -10.19
CA GLU A 89 -7.55 27.91 -11.55
C GLU A 89 -7.04 26.66 -12.28
N ILE A 90 -5.82 26.22 -11.95
CA ILE A 90 -5.18 25.03 -12.52
C ILE A 90 -5.77 23.74 -11.95
N LEU A 91 -5.94 23.69 -10.62
CA LEU A 91 -6.47 22.53 -9.91
C LEU A 91 -8.01 22.48 -10.07
N TYR A 92 -8.50 21.48 -10.79
CA TYR A 92 -9.93 21.32 -11.04
C TYR A 92 -10.39 19.85 -10.94
N PRO A 93 -11.49 19.52 -10.25
CA PRO A 93 -12.11 20.35 -9.21
C PRO A 93 -11.11 20.58 -8.06
N SER A 94 -11.32 21.65 -7.29
CA SER A 94 -10.48 21.96 -6.12
C SER A 94 -10.64 20.96 -4.96
N ASP A 95 -11.71 20.17 -4.98
CA ASP A 95 -11.99 19.10 -4.01
C ASP A 95 -12.04 17.74 -4.71
N GLY A 96 -10.90 17.05 -4.72
CA GLY A 96 -10.74 15.72 -5.29
C GLY A 96 -10.25 14.74 -4.24
N ALA A 97 -11.13 13.89 -3.71
CA ALA A 97 -10.74 12.83 -2.79
C ALA A 97 -9.87 11.78 -3.51
N GLY A 98 -8.58 11.77 -3.22
CA GLY A 98 -7.62 10.82 -3.81
C GLY A 98 -7.35 11.02 -5.31
N VAL A 99 -7.82 12.12 -5.90
CA VAL A 99 -7.53 12.48 -7.29
C VAL A 99 -7.23 13.97 -7.37
N ALA A 100 -6.25 14.34 -8.20
CA ALA A 100 -6.01 15.73 -8.54
C ALA A 100 -5.88 15.86 -10.05
N PHE A 101 -6.41 16.94 -10.61
CA PHE A 101 -6.23 17.26 -12.01
C PHE A 101 -5.68 18.66 -12.16
N PHE A 102 -4.52 18.76 -12.81
CA PHE A 102 -3.83 20.00 -13.08
C PHE A 102 -3.92 20.31 -14.56
N THR A 103 -4.51 21.45 -14.88
CA THR A 103 -4.69 21.89 -16.27
C THR A 103 -3.34 22.27 -16.88
N THR A 104 -2.97 21.67 -18.01
CA THR A 104 -1.76 22.02 -18.79
C THR A 104 -2.10 22.72 -20.11
N ARG A 105 -3.31 22.48 -20.63
CA ARG A 105 -3.84 23.15 -21.82
C ARG A 105 -5.30 23.48 -21.61
N THR A 106 -5.72 24.63 -22.10
CA THR A 106 -7.11 25.07 -21.99
C THR A 106 -7.57 25.86 -23.22
N SER A 107 -8.88 25.90 -23.42
CA SER A 107 -9.57 26.87 -24.28
C SER A 107 -10.92 27.20 -23.68
N ALA A 108 -11.33 28.47 -23.76
CA ALA A 108 -12.60 28.93 -23.20
C ALA A 108 -13.43 29.65 -24.27
N ILE A 109 -14.68 29.24 -24.40
CA ILE A 109 -15.63 29.78 -25.36
C ILE A 109 -16.90 30.19 -24.60
N ASN A 110 -17.32 31.44 -24.76
CA ASN A 110 -18.60 31.94 -24.26
C ASN A 110 -19.66 31.87 -25.35
N TYR A 111 -20.84 31.42 -24.94
CA TYR A 111 -22.05 31.38 -25.73
C TYR A 111 -23.02 32.39 -25.11
N PRO A 112 -23.11 33.61 -25.65
CA PRO A 112 -24.06 34.60 -25.19
C PRO A 112 -25.48 34.08 -25.39
N ASN A 113 -26.35 34.36 -24.42
CA ASN A 113 -27.75 33.98 -24.52
C ASN A 113 -28.58 35.05 -25.22
N GLN A 114 -29.73 34.64 -25.76
CA GLN A 114 -30.70 35.61 -26.27
C GLN A 114 -31.28 36.45 -25.12
N PRO A 115 -31.51 37.76 -25.31
CA PRO A 115 -32.09 38.62 -24.28
C PRO A 115 -33.45 38.09 -23.79
N GLY A 116 -33.60 37.88 -22.47
CA GLY A 116 -34.84 37.40 -21.85
C GLY A 116 -35.01 35.88 -21.79
N CYS A 117 -34.08 35.10 -22.35
CA CYS A 117 -34.07 33.64 -22.21
C CYS A 117 -33.43 33.19 -20.89
N ASN A 118 -34.02 32.16 -20.27
CA ASN A 118 -33.45 31.48 -19.12
C ASN A 118 -33.39 29.98 -19.38
N ASN A 119 -32.18 29.49 -19.64
CA ASN A 119 -31.94 28.13 -20.13
C ASN A 119 -32.15 27.08 -19.01
N LEU A 120 -32.25 27.51 -17.75
CA LEU A 120 -32.57 26.66 -16.60
C LEU A 120 -34.08 26.38 -16.45
N ARG A 121 -34.94 27.12 -17.16
CA ARG A 121 -36.40 26.99 -17.10
C ARG A 121 -37.02 26.31 -18.31
N VAL A 122 -36.17 25.76 -19.18
CA VAL A 122 -36.59 25.09 -20.40
C VAL A 122 -37.31 23.79 -20.05
N SER A 123 -38.53 23.64 -20.57
CA SER A 123 -39.40 22.47 -20.29
C SER A 123 -39.64 21.59 -21.51
N SER A 124 -39.18 22.02 -22.68
CA SER A 124 -39.34 21.30 -23.95
C SER A 124 -38.08 21.45 -24.83
N PRO A 125 -37.66 20.40 -25.57
CA PRO A 125 -36.56 20.50 -26.53
C PRO A 125 -36.78 21.48 -27.68
N GLN A 126 -38.03 21.91 -27.92
CA GLN A 126 -38.38 22.90 -28.95
C GLN A 126 -38.38 24.34 -28.42
N ASP A 127 -38.09 24.54 -27.13
CA ASP A 127 -38.02 25.87 -26.53
C ASP A 127 -36.87 26.67 -27.16
N PRO A 128 -37.10 27.90 -27.66
CA PRO A 128 -36.04 28.74 -28.22
C PRO A 128 -34.93 29.08 -27.21
N CYS A 129 -35.20 28.96 -25.91
CA CYS A 129 -34.21 29.14 -24.85
C CYS A 129 -33.43 27.85 -24.50
N PHE A 130 -33.64 26.74 -25.23
CA PHE A 130 -32.85 25.53 -25.07
C PHE A 130 -31.40 25.77 -25.49
N PHE A 131 -30.45 25.56 -24.58
CA PHE A 131 -29.03 25.77 -24.88
C PHE A 131 -28.51 24.74 -25.88
N GLN A 132 -28.04 25.22 -27.02
CA GLN A 132 -27.25 24.45 -27.99
C GLN A 132 -25.98 25.22 -28.32
N PRO A 133 -24.82 24.55 -28.44
CA PRO A 133 -23.61 25.19 -28.94
C PRO A 133 -23.86 25.72 -30.36
N THR A 134 -23.93 27.04 -30.53
CA THR A 134 -24.14 27.69 -31.84
C THR A 134 -22.86 28.35 -32.35
N ASN A 135 -22.87 28.77 -33.61
CA ASN A 135 -21.74 29.51 -34.22
C ASN A 135 -21.61 30.95 -33.69
N ASN A 136 -22.62 31.47 -32.97
CA ASN A 136 -22.59 32.80 -32.36
C ASN A 136 -21.86 32.75 -31.01
N ASN A 137 -20.60 32.35 -31.03
CA ASN A 137 -19.78 32.21 -29.85
C ASN A 137 -18.62 33.23 -29.83
N VAL A 138 -18.12 33.50 -28.63
CA VAL A 138 -16.99 34.41 -28.40
C VAL A 138 -15.87 33.60 -27.77
N THR A 139 -14.73 33.52 -28.45
CA THR A 139 -13.54 32.88 -27.87
C THR A 139 -12.97 33.81 -26.81
N ILE A 140 -13.08 33.42 -25.54
CA ILE A 140 -12.48 34.15 -24.41
C ILE A 140 -10.99 33.83 -24.36
N LEU A 141 -10.65 32.55 -24.48
CA LEU A 141 -9.28 32.06 -24.40
C LEU A 141 -9.04 31.12 -25.58
N PRO A 142 -8.20 31.51 -26.57
CA PRO A 142 -7.80 30.58 -27.62
C PRO A 142 -7.07 29.39 -26.99
N LYS A 143 -6.95 28.29 -27.74
CA LYS A 143 -6.21 27.11 -27.31
C LYS A 143 -4.80 27.50 -26.85
N SER A 144 -4.54 27.44 -25.55
CA SER A 144 -3.33 27.94 -24.91
C SER A 144 -2.78 26.93 -23.91
N TYR A 145 -1.47 26.91 -23.72
CA TYR A 145 -0.83 26.15 -22.63
C TYR A 145 -0.83 26.95 -21.34
N ILE A 146 -0.83 26.25 -20.21
CA ILE A 146 -0.51 26.85 -18.92
C ILE A 146 1.00 26.90 -18.79
N ALA A 147 1.53 28.09 -18.56
CA ALA A 147 2.97 28.29 -18.38
C ALA A 147 3.45 27.73 -17.03
N ASP A 148 4.65 27.14 -17.07
CA ASP A 148 5.48 26.82 -15.91
C ASP A 148 4.83 25.88 -14.88
N ILE A 149 3.94 24.99 -15.34
CA ILE A 149 3.21 24.05 -14.48
C ILE A 149 4.13 23.12 -13.70
N GLU A 150 5.30 22.80 -14.25
CA GLU A 150 6.32 21.94 -13.66
C GLU A 150 6.85 22.43 -12.30
N ASP A 151 6.92 23.75 -12.12
CA ASP A 151 7.49 24.39 -10.94
C ASP A 151 6.45 24.64 -9.84
N TYR A 152 5.18 24.32 -10.08
CA TYR A 152 4.15 24.38 -9.04
C TYR A 152 4.42 23.33 -7.97
N THR A 153 4.09 23.68 -6.73
CA THR A 153 4.29 22.79 -5.59
C THR A 153 2.98 22.13 -5.19
N ILE A 154 3.02 20.81 -5.04
CA ILE A 154 1.92 19.96 -4.62
C ILE A 154 2.16 19.57 -3.17
N MET A 155 1.15 19.76 -2.32
CA MET A 155 1.13 19.18 -0.99
C MET A 155 0.15 18.00 -0.97
N VAL A 156 0.62 16.85 -0.50
CA VAL A 156 -0.18 15.63 -0.33
C VAL A 156 -0.28 15.33 1.16
N GLU A 157 -1.51 15.28 1.65
CA GLU A 157 -1.86 14.82 2.98
C GLU A 157 -2.67 13.55 2.84
N HIS A 158 -2.29 12.49 3.55
CA HIS A 158 -3.07 11.26 3.54
C HIS A 158 -3.20 10.68 4.94
N SER A 159 -4.25 9.90 5.12
CA SER A 159 -4.50 9.14 6.34
C SER A 159 -4.78 7.69 5.98
N VAL A 160 -4.48 6.81 6.93
CA VAL A 160 -4.73 5.38 6.80
C VAL A 160 -5.27 4.85 8.12
N ARG A 161 -6.14 3.84 8.02
CA ARG A 161 -6.76 3.22 9.19
C ARG A 161 -6.75 1.69 9.07
N GLY A 162 -6.66 1.04 10.22
CA GLY A 162 -6.93 -0.38 10.40
C GLY A 162 -8.41 -0.70 10.53
N LYS A 163 -8.83 -1.86 10.02
CA LYS A 163 -10.21 -2.35 10.14
C LYS A 163 -10.41 -3.03 11.48
N ALA A 164 -9.56 -4.01 11.79
CA ALA A 164 -9.59 -4.77 13.03
C ALA A 164 -8.66 -4.17 14.09
N THR A 165 -7.62 -3.46 13.67
CA THR A 165 -6.63 -2.82 14.56
C THR A 165 -7.05 -1.41 14.95
N SER A 166 -6.43 -0.89 16.00
CA SER A 166 -6.66 0.50 16.49
C SER A 166 -5.90 1.57 15.70
N ILE A 167 -5.19 1.17 14.63
CA ILE A 167 -4.35 2.04 13.82
C ILE A 167 -5.22 3.10 13.14
N ALA A 168 -4.94 4.38 13.42
CA ALA A 168 -5.46 5.51 12.67
C ALA A 168 -4.40 6.61 12.68
N ILE A 169 -3.69 6.77 11.56
CA ILE A 169 -2.48 7.60 11.49
C ILE A 169 -2.52 8.50 10.25
N ARG A 170 -2.04 9.73 10.40
CA ARG A 170 -1.87 10.73 9.33
C ARG A 170 -0.43 10.74 8.81
N SER A 171 -0.23 11.12 7.55
CA SER A 171 1.07 11.15 6.86
C SER A 171 2.15 11.93 7.61
N GLY A 172 1.81 13.06 8.23
CA GLY A 172 2.75 13.85 9.03
C GLY A 172 3.38 13.13 10.22
N LEU A 173 2.76 12.05 10.72
CA LEU A 173 3.29 11.22 11.82
C LEU A 173 4.05 9.97 11.33
N MET A 174 4.14 9.76 10.02
CA MET A 174 4.83 8.63 9.41
C MET A 174 6.05 9.11 8.62
N ASP A 175 7.08 8.27 8.55
CA ASP A 175 8.19 8.50 7.63
C ASP A 175 7.85 7.92 6.25
N GLY A 176 8.07 8.72 5.22
CA GLY A 176 7.78 8.39 3.83
C GLY A 176 9.00 8.37 2.94
N GLU A 177 8.84 7.88 1.71
CA GLU A 177 9.81 8.10 0.63
C GLU A 177 9.12 8.22 -0.74
N LEU A 178 9.70 9.04 -1.62
CA LEU A 178 9.36 9.10 -3.03
C LEU A 178 10.31 8.19 -3.81
N VAL A 179 9.74 7.23 -4.52
CA VAL A 179 10.49 6.25 -5.31
C VAL A 179 10.25 6.53 -6.79
N SER A 180 11.31 6.43 -7.60
CA SER A 180 11.21 6.50 -9.06
C SER A 180 10.55 5.24 -9.62
N PHE A 181 10.00 5.33 -10.83
CA PHE A 181 9.52 4.20 -11.64
C PHE A 181 10.55 3.05 -11.78
N ASN A 182 11.85 3.35 -11.65
CA ASN A 182 12.93 2.36 -11.64
C ASN A 182 13.20 1.70 -10.27
N GLY A 183 12.40 1.99 -9.25
CA GLY A 183 12.56 1.45 -7.89
C GLY A 183 13.64 2.15 -7.03
N LYS A 184 14.29 3.20 -7.55
CA LYS A 184 15.29 3.99 -6.80
C LYS A 184 14.61 5.07 -5.95
N THR A 185 14.93 5.13 -4.66
CA THR A 185 14.49 6.24 -3.79
C THR A 185 15.09 7.56 -4.27
N ILE A 186 14.22 8.52 -4.62
CA ILE A 186 14.60 9.88 -5.02
C ILE A 186 14.77 10.75 -3.78
N ARG A 187 13.79 10.70 -2.87
CA ARG A 187 13.75 11.58 -1.70
C ARG A 187 13.09 10.88 -0.51
N LYS A 188 13.69 11.02 0.67
CA LYS A 188 13.09 10.59 1.94
C LYS A 188 12.27 11.75 2.54
N LEU A 189 11.16 11.41 3.15
CA LEU A 189 10.18 12.32 3.73
C LEU A 189 10.08 12.00 5.22
N THR A 190 11.01 12.54 5.99
CA THR A 190 10.98 12.44 7.45
C THR A 190 10.40 13.71 8.05
N ASN A 191 10.03 13.65 9.32
CA ASN A 191 9.57 14.84 10.05
C ASN A 191 10.56 16.01 9.94
N ASP A 192 11.86 15.74 10.06
CA ASP A 192 12.91 16.75 9.90
C ASP A 192 12.89 17.42 8.52
N THR A 193 12.69 16.64 7.44
CA THR A 193 12.61 17.18 6.07
C THR A 193 11.35 17.99 5.82
N ARG A 194 10.23 17.69 6.50
CA ARG A 194 8.99 18.47 6.41
C ARG A 194 9.14 19.81 7.13
N MET A 195 9.66 19.76 8.35
CA MET A 195 9.82 20.93 9.21
C MET A 195 10.94 21.87 8.76
N ALA A 196 11.93 21.39 8.00
CA ALA A 196 13.05 22.21 7.53
C ALA A 196 12.65 23.40 6.64
N LYS A 197 11.57 23.26 5.84
CA LYS A 197 11.06 24.36 5.00
C LYS A 197 9.87 25.09 5.64
N ASN A 198 9.03 24.38 6.39
CA ASN A 198 7.88 24.96 7.06
C ASN A 198 7.58 24.19 8.36
N PRO A 199 7.79 24.78 9.55
CA PRO A 199 7.53 24.15 10.83
C PRO A 199 6.07 23.74 11.08
N ARG A 200 5.14 24.21 10.23
CA ARG A 200 3.69 23.91 10.29
C ARG A 200 3.22 23.01 9.14
N ALA A 201 4.12 22.50 8.29
CA ALA A 201 3.73 21.60 7.20
C ALA A 201 3.50 20.18 7.74
N ASP A 202 2.23 19.78 7.83
CA ASP A 202 1.81 18.43 8.21
C ASP A 202 1.71 17.47 6.99
N GLY A 203 1.86 17.98 5.76
CA GLY A 203 1.81 17.23 4.50
C GLY A 203 3.16 17.10 3.79
N ASP A 204 3.22 16.19 2.82
CA ASP A 204 4.41 16.02 1.98
C ASP A 204 4.39 16.98 0.79
N ILE A 205 5.50 17.65 0.53
CA ILE A 205 5.60 18.69 -0.50
C ILE A 205 6.56 18.25 -1.61
N PHE A 206 6.06 18.28 -2.84
CA PHE A 206 6.77 17.97 -4.08
C PHE A 206 6.57 19.08 -5.10
N THR A 207 7.44 19.19 -6.09
CA THR A 207 7.10 19.92 -7.32
C THR A 207 6.35 18.99 -8.28
N VAL A 208 5.56 19.56 -9.20
CA VAL A 208 4.95 18.78 -10.29
C VAL A 208 6.05 18.07 -11.09
N GLN A 209 7.19 18.73 -11.33
CA GLN A 209 8.36 18.15 -11.99
C GLN A 209 8.93 16.92 -11.25
N GLU A 210 9.04 16.97 -9.92
CA GLU A 210 9.49 15.84 -9.11
C GLU A 210 8.58 14.62 -9.29
N ILE A 211 7.25 14.81 -9.33
CA ILE A 211 6.30 13.72 -9.56
C ILE A 211 6.39 13.19 -10.99
N LEU A 212 6.50 14.07 -12.00
CA LEU A 212 6.63 13.68 -13.40
C LEU A 212 7.89 12.84 -13.63
N THR A 213 9.03 13.32 -13.13
CA THR A 213 10.32 12.60 -13.23
C THR A 213 10.30 11.28 -12.47
N ALA A 214 9.67 11.24 -11.28
CA ALA A 214 9.46 10.01 -10.53
C ALA A 214 8.57 9.02 -11.28
N ALA A 215 7.53 9.49 -11.98
CA ALA A 215 6.62 8.67 -12.78
C ALA A 215 7.23 8.15 -14.11
N GLY A 216 8.38 8.68 -14.52
CA GLY A 216 8.96 8.42 -15.84
C GLY A 216 8.25 9.17 -16.97
N ALA A 217 7.54 10.26 -16.64
CA ALA A 217 6.77 11.07 -17.57
C ALA A 217 7.51 12.37 -17.95
N ASN A 218 7.35 12.79 -19.20
CA ASN A 218 7.77 14.09 -19.69
C ASN A 218 6.64 14.67 -20.54
N LEU A 219 6.13 15.85 -20.18
CA LEU A 219 4.98 16.47 -20.83
C LEU A 219 5.22 16.84 -22.29
N ASP A 220 6.46 17.12 -22.68
CA ASP A 220 6.81 17.51 -24.05
C ASP A 220 7.10 16.31 -24.95
N SER A 221 7.04 15.09 -24.41
CA SER A 221 7.13 13.87 -25.22
C SER A 221 5.83 13.59 -25.99
N PRO A 222 5.92 12.90 -27.15
CA PRO A 222 4.74 12.51 -27.92
C PRO A 222 3.77 11.67 -27.09
N SER A 223 2.49 11.98 -27.20
CA SER A 223 1.43 11.28 -26.49
C SER A 223 1.18 9.90 -27.08
N THR A 224 1.04 8.90 -26.21
CA THR A 224 0.66 7.53 -26.59
C THR A 224 -0.85 7.33 -26.66
N ALA A 225 -1.65 8.32 -26.27
CA ALA A 225 -3.11 8.21 -26.21
C ALA A 225 -3.73 7.95 -27.59
N PRO A 226 -4.75 7.08 -27.71
CA PRO A 226 -5.47 6.86 -28.96
C PRO A 226 -6.17 8.11 -29.51
N GLY A 227 -6.59 9.02 -28.61
CA GLY A 227 -7.23 10.29 -28.96
C GLY A 227 -6.27 11.38 -29.44
N ALA A 228 -4.97 11.20 -29.23
CA ALA A 228 -3.97 12.18 -29.61
C ALA A 228 -3.69 12.17 -31.13
N ASN A 229 -3.49 13.35 -31.70
CA ASN A 229 -3.16 13.48 -33.12
C ASN A 229 -1.68 13.10 -33.37
N LYS A 230 -1.47 11.84 -33.75
CA LYS A 230 -0.14 11.28 -34.05
C LYS A 230 0.51 11.90 -35.28
N ALA A 231 -0.27 12.38 -36.25
CA ALA A 231 0.27 13.00 -37.46
C ALA A 231 0.95 14.34 -37.18
N THR A 232 0.46 15.08 -36.19
CA THR A 232 1.05 16.36 -35.74
C THR A 232 2.02 16.21 -34.58
N GLY A 233 2.28 14.98 -34.11
CA GLY A 233 3.13 14.73 -32.94
C GLY A 233 2.60 15.36 -31.66
N GLU A 234 1.29 15.25 -31.40
CA GLU A 234 0.68 15.83 -30.20
C GLU A 234 1.34 15.33 -28.91
N THR A 235 1.74 16.26 -28.04
CA THR A 235 2.46 15.95 -26.79
C THR A 235 1.52 15.67 -25.62
N TYR A 236 2.03 15.03 -24.56
CA TYR A 236 1.28 14.82 -23.32
C TYR A 236 0.77 16.12 -22.68
N ARG A 237 1.49 17.24 -22.87
CA ARG A 237 1.05 18.58 -22.45
C ARG A 237 -0.27 19.00 -23.13
N SER A 238 -0.48 18.59 -24.38
CA SER A 238 -1.68 18.93 -25.16
C SER A 238 -2.82 17.94 -24.98
N SER A 239 -2.52 16.63 -25.04
CA SER A 239 -3.56 15.59 -24.91
C SER A 239 -4.03 15.41 -23.47
N GLY A 240 -3.13 15.62 -22.50
CA GLY A 240 -3.28 15.18 -21.12
C GLY A 240 -2.62 13.83 -20.88
N ILE A 241 -2.40 13.53 -19.60
CA ILE A 241 -1.67 12.36 -19.12
C ILE A 241 -2.28 11.88 -17.80
N VAL A 242 -2.29 10.57 -17.56
CA VAL A 242 -2.72 9.98 -16.30
C VAL A 242 -1.54 9.33 -15.58
N ILE A 243 -1.33 9.72 -14.32
CA ILE A 243 -0.29 9.18 -13.44
C ILE A 243 -0.98 8.56 -12.24
N VAL A 244 -0.72 7.27 -12.01
CA VAL A 244 -1.18 6.57 -10.82
C VAL A 244 -0.06 6.61 -9.79
N ILE A 245 -0.40 6.99 -8.56
CA ILE A 245 0.54 7.08 -7.45
C ILE A 245 0.06 6.11 -6.37
N VAL A 246 0.75 4.98 -6.26
CA VAL A 246 0.48 4.02 -5.19
C VAL A 246 1.19 4.49 -3.92
N ILE A 247 0.43 4.67 -2.83
CA ILE A 247 0.93 4.88 -1.48
C ILE A 247 1.00 3.51 -0.82
N GLU A 248 2.19 2.92 -0.78
CA GLU A 248 2.42 1.61 -0.17
C GLU A 248 2.79 1.76 1.30
N TYR A 249 1.98 1.21 2.21
CA TYR A 249 2.22 1.21 3.66
C TYR A 249 2.91 -0.07 4.13
N LYS A 250 3.86 0.08 5.05
CA LYS A 250 4.57 -1.04 5.67
C LYS A 250 5.04 -0.71 7.09
N ASN A 251 4.96 -1.69 7.98
CA ASN A 251 5.60 -1.61 9.29
C ASN A 251 7.12 -1.50 9.17
N VAL A 252 7.71 -0.60 9.95
CA VAL A 252 9.16 -0.47 10.03
C VAL A 252 9.73 -1.65 10.81
N PRO A 253 10.69 -2.41 10.24
CA PRO A 253 11.32 -3.52 10.94
C PRO A 253 11.93 -3.06 12.27
N PHE A 254 11.75 -3.86 13.32
CA PHE A 254 12.32 -3.62 14.66
C PHE A 254 11.86 -2.35 15.39
N LYS A 255 10.93 -1.56 14.82
CA LYS A 255 10.27 -0.45 15.53
C LYS A 255 8.83 -0.83 15.85
N LYS A 256 8.48 -0.73 17.13
CA LYS A 256 7.12 -1.04 17.60
C LYS A 256 6.14 0.00 17.06
N ASP A 257 5.01 -0.49 16.55
CA ASP A 257 3.84 0.30 16.10
C ASP A 257 4.17 1.48 15.18
N THR A 258 5.31 1.39 14.47
CA THR A 258 5.76 2.43 13.54
C THR A 258 5.48 1.98 12.12
N ILE A 259 4.73 2.81 11.40
CA ILE A 259 4.35 2.58 10.00
C ILE A 259 5.09 3.61 9.15
N SER A 260 5.59 3.14 8.02
CA SER A 260 6.20 3.96 6.97
C SER A 260 5.43 3.77 5.67
N TYR A 261 5.62 4.69 4.73
CA TYR A 261 4.99 4.59 3.42
C TYR A 261 5.92 4.97 2.28
N LYS A 262 5.55 4.57 1.06
CA LYS A 262 6.27 4.91 -0.16
C LYS A 262 5.30 5.44 -1.21
N TYR A 263 5.65 6.52 -1.89
CA TYR A 263 4.99 6.94 -3.12
C TYR A 263 5.66 6.25 -4.30
N LEU A 264 4.86 5.52 -5.07
CA LEU A 264 5.23 4.81 -6.29
C LEU A 264 4.44 5.41 -7.46
N PRO A 265 4.86 6.57 -7.99
CA PRO A 265 4.26 7.18 -9.17
C PRO A 265 4.64 6.41 -10.44
N GLN A 266 3.66 6.23 -11.33
CA GLN A 266 3.86 5.61 -12.64
C GLN A 266 2.87 6.17 -13.66
N ILE A 267 3.37 6.48 -14.86
CA ILE A 267 2.52 6.82 -16.01
C ILE A 267 1.69 5.61 -16.47
N ILE A 268 0.43 5.84 -16.85
CA ILE A 268 -0.38 4.83 -17.52
C ILE A 268 -0.42 5.13 -19.01
N ASP A 269 0.29 4.33 -19.80
CA ASP A 269 0.37 4.50 -21.25
C ASP A 269 -1.01 4.42 -21.91
N GLY A 270 -1.22 5.25 -22.93
CA GLY A 270 -2.47 5.30 -23.68
C GLY A 270 -3.61 6.08 -23.01
N ASN A 271 -3.46 6.50 -21.76
CA ASN A 271 -4.49 7.27 -21.06
C ASN A 271 -4.26 8.78 -21.18
N GLU A 272 -5.20 9.47 -21.82
CA GLU A 272 -5.35 10.92 -21.72
C GLU A 272 -6.44 11.29 -20.72
N TYR A 273 -6.40 12.52 -20.22
CA TYR A 273 -7.50 13.05 -19.41
C TYR A 273 -7.83 14.49 -19.79
N LYS A 274 -9.11 14.71 -20.00
CA LYS A 274 -9.72 16.00 -20.29
C LYS A 274 -11.03 16.15 -19.56
N VAL A 275 -11.42 17.39 -19.29
CA VAL A 275 -12.68 17.73 -18.65
C VAL A 275 -13.19 19.04 -19.23
N VAL A 276 -14.50 19.13 -19.44
CA VAL A 276 -15.16 20.36 -19.85
C VAL A 276 -15.86 20.92 -18.62
N GLU A 277 -15.47 22.12 -18.21
CA GLU A 277 -16.15 22.88 -17.17
C GLU A 277 -17.21 23.78 -17.81
N ASN A 278 -18.42 23.75 -17.25
CA ASN A 278 -19.55 24.52 -17.74
C ASN A 278 -19.92 25.57 -16.70
N ILE A 279 -19.76 26.84 -17.03
CA ILE A 279 -20.11 27.96 -16.17
C ILE A 279 -21.35 28.64 -16.75
N TYR A 280 -22.43 28.66 -15.98
CA TYR A 280 -23.63 29.42 -16.31
C TYR A 280 -23.62 30.76 -15.60
N ASN A 281 -23.71 31.85 -16.36
CA ASN A 281 -23.85 33.18 -15.81
C ASN A 281 -25.35 33.49 -15.60
N THR A 282 -25.75 33.71 -14.35
CA THR A 282 -27.15 33.96 -14.00
C THR A 282 -27.67 35.32 -14.43
N THR A 283 -26.78 36.27 -14.70
CA THR A 283 -27.16 37.66 -15.00
C THR A 283 -27.53 37.85 -16.47
N ASP A 284 -26.72 37.30 -17.38
CA ASP A 284 -26.95 37.40 -18.83
C ASP A 284 -27.44 36.08 -19.44
N GLY A 285 -27.51 35.00 -18.65
CA GLY A 285 -27.89 33.66 -19.10
C GLY A 285 -26.85 32.97 -19.99
N SER A 286 -25.66 33.56 -20.15
CA SER A 286 -24.60 33.02 -21.01
C SER A 286 -23.96 31.77 -20.44
N PHE A 287 -23.47 30.90 -21.32
CA PHE A 287 -22.73 29.71 -20.97
C PHE A 287 -21.28 29.85 -21.39
N THR A 288 -20.34 29.64 -20.47
CA THR A 288 -18.92 29.53 -20.79
C THR A 288 -18.51 28.07 -20.67
N LEU A 289 -18.01 27.50 -21.77
CA LEU A 289 -17.41 26.17 -21.80
C LEU A 289 -15.90 26.32 -21.76
N ILE A 290 -15.26 25.74 -20.74
CA ILE A 290 -13.81 25.70 -20.59
C ILE A 290 -13.37 24.26 -20.80
N ASP A 291 -12.76 24.00 -21.95
CA ASP A 291 -12.14 22.71 -22.26
C ASP A 291 -10.74 22.67 -21.63
N ARG A 292 -10.51 21.69 -20.75
CA ARG A 292 -9.29 21.53 -19.96
C ARG A 292 -8.67 20.19 -20.24
N HIS A 293 -7.39 20.20 -20.60
CA HIS A 293 -6.55 19.02 -20.72
C HIS A 293 -5.37 19.14 -19.76
N GLY A 294 -4.86 18.01 -19.26
CA GLY A 294 -3.91 18.10 -18.18
C GLY A 294 -3.43 16.81 -17.56
N ILE A 295 -2.73 16.96 -16.46
CA ILE A 295 -2.18 15.88 -15.65
C ILE A 295 -3.26 15.43 -14.67
N ARG A 296 -3.68 14.17 -14.76
CA ARG A 296 -4.53 13.56 -13.74
C ARG A 296 -3.68 12.65 -12.85
N LEU A 297 -3.55 13.03 -11.59
CA LEU A 297 -2.97 12.20 -10.54
C LEU A 297 -4.07 11.38 -9.88
N VAL A 298 -3.87 10.06 -9.78
CA VAL A 298 -4.77 9.13 -9.10
C VAL A 298 -4.01 8.45 -7.98
N PHE A 299 -4.37 8.74 -6.74
CA PHE A 299 -3.74 8.15 -5.57
C PHE A 299 -4.44 6.87 -5.15
N GLN A 300 -3.68 5.81 -4.91
CA GLN A 300 -4.19 4.52 -4.45
C GLN A 300 -3.46 4.09 -3.20
N GLN A 301 -4.19 3.73 -2.15
CA GLN A 301 -3.60 3.26 -0.89
C GLN A 301 -3.50 1.73 -0.90
N HIS A 302 -2.30 1.20 -0.66
CA HIS A 302 -2.03 -0.24 -0.67
C HIS A 302 -0.99 -0.62 0.39
N GLY A 303 -0.76 -1.92 0.61
CA GLY A 303 0.28 -2.44 1.48
C GLY A 303 -0.25 -3.27 2.64
N THR A 304 0.52 -3.32 3.72
CA THR A 304 0.16 -4.06 4.94
C THR A 304 0.51 -3.25 6.16
N ILE A 305 -0.48 -3.07 7.03
CA ILE A 305 -0.30 -2.43 8.33
C ILE A 305 -0.59 -3.46 9.42
N GLY A 306 0.06 -3.33 10.56
CA GLY A 306 -0.20 -4.21 11.69
C GLY A 306 0.25 -3.59 12.99
N GLU A 307 -0.44 -3.95 14.06
CA GLU A 307 -0.10 -3.58 15.43
C GLU A 307 0.30 -4.83 16.20
N PHE A 308 1.06 -4.65 17.27
CA PHE A 308 1.41 -5.78 18.14
C PHE A 308 0.15 -6.40 18.75
N GLN A 309 -0.02 -7.72 18.58
CA GLN A 309 -1.11 -8.46 19.20
C GLN A 309 -0.57 -9.71 19.91
N PHE A 310 -0.82 -9.81 21.22
CA PHE A 310 -0.33 -10.94 22.02
C PHE A 310 -0.89 -12.29 21.55
N ILE A 311 -2.15 -12.33 21.11
CA ILE A 311 -2.78 -13.54 20.56
C ILE A 311 -2.10 -13.99 19.26
N ALA A 312 -1.70 -13.06 18.39
CA ALA A 312 -0.95 -13.38 17.16
C ALA A 312 0.43 -13.99 17.49
N LEU A 313 1.13 -13.44 18.48
CA LEU A 313 2.37 -14.03 18.99
C LEU A 313 2.15 -15.44 19.55
N LEU A 314 1.13 -15.62 20.40
CA LEU A 314 0.84 -16.90 21.04
C LEU A 314 0.47 -17.97 20.01
N THR A 315 -0.36 -17.65 19.01
CA THR A 315 -0.72 -18.58 17.93
C THR A 315 0.49 -18.99 17.10
N GLY A 316 1.40 -18.07 16.80
CA GLY A 316 2.70 -18.38 16.20
C GLY A 316 3.55 -19.32 17.05
N LEU A 317 3.60 -19.10 18.38
CA LEU A 317 4.32 -19.98 19.30
C LEU A 317 3.68 -21.37 19.43
N VAL A 318 2.34 -21.46 19.46
CA VAL A 318 1.63 -22.75 19.52
C VAL A 318 1.89 -23.56 18.25
N ALA A 319 1.84 -22.95 17.07
CA ALA A 319 2.20 -23.60 15.82
C ALA A 319 3.65 -24.15 15.88
N SER A 320 4.55 -23.40 16.51
CA SER A 320 5.95 -23.81 16.68
C SER A 320 6.13 -25.04 17.58
N LEU A 321 5.34 -25.17 18.66
CA LEU A 321 5.37 -26.34 19.54
C LEU A 321 4.92 -27.62 18.81
N ALA A 322 3.99 -27.50 17.85
CA ALA A 322 3.58 -28.63 17.03
C ALA A 322 4.74 -29.16 16.14
N LEU A 323 5.57 -28.27 15.59
CA LEU A 323 6.75 -28.67 14.81
C LEU A 323 7.76 -29.44 15.66
N PHE A 324 7.96 -29.06 16.92
CA PHE A 324 8.83 -29.82 17.83
C PHE A 324 8.33 -31.25 18.05
N LYS A 325 7.00 -31.46 18.14
CA LYS A 325 6.45 -32.80 18.26
C LYS A 325 6.68 -33.64 17.00
N VAL A 326 6.60 -33.03 15.81
CA VAL A 326 6.91 -33.70 14.54
C VAL A 326 8.38 -34.13 14.48
N ALA A 327 9.31 -33.31 14.99
CA ALA A 327 10.72 -33.73 15.08
C ALA A 327 10.92 -34.93 16.01
N GLU A 328 10.24 -34.94 17.15
CA GLU A 328 10.28 -36.09 18.07
C GLU A 328 9.78 -37.36 17.38
N THR A 329 8.62 -37.32 16.72
CA THR A 329 8.06 -38.50 16.03
C THR A 329 8.95 -38.99 14.89
N LEU A 330 9.63 -38.11 14.17
CA LEU A 330 10.62 -38.48 13.15
C LEU A 330 11.82 -39.22 13.77
N VAL A 331 12.35 -38.73 14.89
CA VAL A 331 13.45 -39.41 15.59
C VAL A 331 12.99 -40.76 16.13
N GLU A 332 11.75 -40.87 16.64
CA GLU A 332 11.17 -42.14 17.07
C GLU A 332 11.01 -43.13 15.90
N LEU A 333 10.60 -42.65 14.72
CA LEU A 333 10.48 -43.48 13.53
C LEU A 333 11.86 -44.05 13.11
N VAL A 334 12.90 -43.22 13.16
CA VAL A 334 14.29 -43.64 12.92
C VAL A 334 14.73 -44.66 13.96
N MET A 335 14.47 -44.40 15.24
CA MET A 335 14.83 -45.29 16.35
C MET A 335 14.21 -46.68 16.19
N LEU A 336 12.93 -46.77 15.83
CA LEU A 336 12.17 -48.02 15.78
C LEU A 336 12.30 -48.78 14.44
N ASN A 337 12.67 -48.13 13.34
CA ASN A 337 12.67 -48.78 12.03
C ASN A 337 14.06 -48.89 11.38
N VAL A 338 14.96 -47.94 11.66
CA VAL A 338 16.22 -47.79 10.90
C VAL A 338 17.42 -48.32 11.67
N LEU A 339 17.50 -48.11 12.98
CA LEU A 339 18.67 -48.52 13.76
C LEU A 339 18.80 -50.05 13.90
N PRO A 340 20.03 -50.59 13.95
CA PRO A 340 20.25 -52.02 14.17
C PRO A 340 19.61 -52.53 15.46
N GLU A 341 19.61 -51.70 16.51
CA GLU A 341 19.10 -52.02 17.84
C GLU A 341 17.58 -51.85 17.96
N ARG A 342 16.85 -51.68 16.84
CA ARG A 342 15.40 -51.42 16.82
C ARG A 342 14.56 -52.36 17.68
N ASN A 343 14.88 -53.66 17.70
CA ASN A 343 14.14 -54.66 18.47
C ASN A 343 14.29 -54.46 19.98
N VAL A 344 15.40 -53.86 20.42
CA VAL A 344 15.63 -53.50 21.82
C VAL A 344 14.82 -52.26 22.17
N TYR A 345 14.83 -51.24 21.31
CA TYR A 345 14.03 -50.03 21.52
C TYR A 345 12.53 -50.31 21.54
N ASP A 346 12.07 -51.20 20.67
CA ASP A 346 10.66 -51.61 20.56
C ASP A 346 10.15 -52.25 21.86
N LYS A 347 10.89 -53.23 22.40
CA LYS A 347 10.57 -53.90 23.67
C LYS A 347 10.56 -52.98 24.89
N ILE A 348 11.38 -51.92 24.88
CA ILE A 348 11.45 -50.98 26.00
C ILE A 348 10.33 -49.93 25.88
N LYS A 349 9.97 -49.54 24.66
CA LYS A 349 8.94 -48.52 24.40
C LYS A 349 7.52 -49.07 24.51
N TYR A 350 7.28 -50.28 23.99
CA TYR A 350 5.98 -50.92 24.00
C TYR A 350 5.94 -52.05 25.02
N SER A 351 5.03 -51.96 25.98
CA SER A 351 4.64 -53.10 26.81
C SER A 351 3.43 -53.77 26.18
N GLU A 352 3.59 -55.02 25.74
CA GLU A 352 2.46 -55.83 25.28
C GLU A 352 1.62 -56.27 26.48
N ILE A 353 0.31 -56.06 26.41
CA ILE A 353 -0.65 -56.53 27.40
C ILE A 353 -1.66 -57.40 26.64
N SER A 354 -1.62 -58.72 26.85
CA SER A 354 -2.63 -59.62 26.29
C SER A 354 -3.97 -59.43 27.01
N HIS A 355 -5.07 -59.49 26.26
CA HIS A 355 -6.43 -59.27 26.79
C HIS A 355 -6.81 -60.29 27.88
N ASP A 356 -6.14 -61.44 27.90
CA ASP A 356 -6.25 -62.46 28.92
C ASP A 356 -5.08 -62.37 29.92
N GLY A 357 -5.40 -61.90 31.13
CA GLY A 357 -4.87 -62.44 32.39
C GLY A 357 -3.45 -62.08 32.82
N TYR A 358 -3.36 -61.39 33.96
CA TYR A 358 -2.50 -61.73 35.11
C TYR A 358 -1.14 -62.40 34.81
N ASN A 359 -0.19 -61.66 34.23
CA ASN A 359 1.23 -61.85 34.52
C ASN A 359 2.00 -60.58 34.14
N LEU A 360 2.19 -59.70 35.12
CA LEU A 360 3.11 -58.58 35.02
C LEU A 360 4.53 -59.09 35.27
N ASP A 361 5.18 -59.63 34.25
CA ASP A 361 6.63 -59.76 34.26
C ASP A 361 7.24 -58.36 34.06
N ILE A 362 7.42 -57.65 35.18
CA ILE A 362 8.21 -56.42 35.22
C ILE A 362 9.65 -56.82 34.92
N ILE A 363 10.10 -56.59 33.70
CA ILE A 363 11.50 -56.79 33.29
C ILE A 363 12.38 -55.87 34.15
N HIS A 364 13.11 -56.45 35.10
CA HIS A 364 14.18 -55.78 35.81
C HIS A 364 15.38 -55.61 34.88
N LEU A 365 15.72 -54.36 34.55
CA LEU A 365 16.94 -54.02 33.82
C LEU A 365 18.18 -54.34 34.69
N PRO A 366 19.22 -55.02 34.17
CA PRO A 366 20.47 -55.19 34.88
C PRO A 366 21.20 -53.85 35.00
N ARG A 367 21.52 -53.43 36.23
CA ARG A 367 22.40 -52.29 36.49
C ARG A 367 23.81 -52.62 36.03
N HIS A 368 24.30 -51.94 35.00
CA HIS A 368 25.73 -51.92 34.68
C HIS A 368 26.47 -51.16 35.79
N ARG A 369 27.35 -51.82 36.55
CA ARG A 369 28.33 -51.14 37.42
C ARG A 369 29.48 -50.61 36.55
N PRO A 370 30.00 -49.39 36.80
CA PRO A 370 31.28 -48.98 36.25
C PRO A 370 32.40 -49.68 37.03
N GLY A 371 33.24 -50.44 36.33
CA GLY A 371 34.50 -50.95 36.85
C GLY A 371 35.48 -49.80 36.99
N TYR A 372 36.03 -49.64 38.19
CA TYR A 372 37.33 -49.01 38.40
C TYR A 372 38.38 -50.04 37.98
N ASP A 373 39.27 -49.65 37.08
CA ASP A 373 40.69 -50.02 37.07
C ASP A 373 41.47 -48.85 36.43
#